data_AF-A0A915CB10-F1
#
_entry.id   AF-A0A915CB10-F1
#
_cell.length_a   1.000
_cell.length_b   1.000
_cell.length_c   1.000
_cell.angle_alpha   90.00
_cell.angle_beta   90.00
_cell.angle_gamma   90.00
#
_symmetry.space_group_name_H-M   'P 1'
#
loop_
_entity.id
_entity.type
_entity.pdbx_description
1 polymer ?
#
loop_
_entity_poly.entity_id
_entity_poly.type
_entity_poly.pdbx_seq_one_letter_code
_entity_poly.pdbx_strand_id
1 'polypeptide(L)'
;MVCYSDGDCNKGKCIGIALGKCNCGACATFAPCKDDSACGGLKGACSMENGFCDCERGFKANGIESIFTALTTVCNVKDCIPNKGSCFGLPCNTGVCACL
;
A
#
# COMPACT_ATOMS: atom_id res chain seq x y z
N MET A 1 17.88 -5.40 5.62
CA MET A 1 16.84 -6.35 6.10
C MET A 1 15.53 -5.58 6.17
N VAL A 2 14.50 -6.02 5.44
CA VAL A 2 13.17 -5.39 5.39
C VAL A 2 12.38 -5.83 6.61
N CYS A 3 11.64 -4.91 7.23
CA CYS A 3 10.83 -5.19 8.41
C CYS A 3 9.47 -4.47 8.34
N TYR A 4 8.50 -4.97 9.10
CA TYR A 4 7.18 -4.38 9.30
C TYR A 4 6.94 -4.01 10.76
N SER A 5 7.77 -4.52 11.67
CA SER A 5 7.77 -4.20 13.10
C SER A 5 9.15 -4.45 13.72
N ASP A 6 9.39 -3.95 14.92
CA ASP A 6 10.65 -4.19 15.66
C ASP A 6 10.93 -5.68 15.89
N GLY A 7 9.88 -6.51 16.00
CA GLY A 7 10.00 -7.96 16.17
C GLY A 7 10.69 -8.66 14.99
N ASP A 8 10.67 -8.05 13.81
CA ASP A 8 11.38 -8.57 12.64
C ASP A 8 12.89 -8.33 12.73
N CYS A 9 13.36 -7.47 13.65
CA CYS A 9 14.72 -6.95 13.68
C CYS A 9 15.67 -7.58 14.70
N ASN A 10 15.41 -8.78 15.21
CA ASN A 10 16.22 -9.44 16.26
C ASN A 10 16.46 -8.52 17.48
N LYS A 11 17.63 -7.85 17.55
CA LYS A 11 18.02 -6.90 18.62
C LYS A 11 17.98 -5.43 18.18
N GLY A 12 17.69 -5.15 16.90
CA GLY A 12 17.58 -3.80 16.35
C GLY A 12 16.16 -3.27 16.39
N LYS A 13 15.97 -2.06 15.85
CA LYS A 13 14.66 -1.46 15.61
C LYS A 13 14.33 -1.43 14.14
N CYS A 14 13.05 -1.53 13.82
CA CYS A 14 12.55 -1.30 12.49
C CYS A 14 12.35 0.20 12.29
N ILE A 15 13.08 0.79 11.36
CA ILE A 15 13.01 2.23 11.07
C ILE A 15 12.25 2.45 9.77
N GLY A 16 11.14 3.18 9.85
CA GLY A 16 10.31 3.55 8.71
C GLY A 16 9.04 4.29 9.13
N ILE A 17 8.27 4.76 8.14
CA ILE A 17 7.04 5.51 8.36
C ILE A 17 5.87 4.54 8.37
N ALA A 18 5.01 4.64 9.40
CA ALA A 18 3.77 3.88 9.52
C ALA A 18 3.95 2.38 9.22
N LEU A 19 4.95 1.78 9.86
CA LEU A 19 5.35 0.38 9.71
C LEU A 19 4.18 -0.57 9.90
N GLY A 20 4.07 -1.58 9.04
CA GLY A 20 3.01 -2.58 9.13
C GLY A 20 1.62 -2.03 8.80
N LYS A 21 1.50 -0.79 8.31
CA LYS A 21 0.24 -0.20 7.84
C LYS A 21 0.15 -0.22 6.31
N CYS A 22 -1.04 0.01 5.76
CA CYS A 22 -1.23 0.06 4.31
C CYS A 22 -0.46 1.20 3.63
N ASN A 23 0.33 0.86 2.60
CA ASN A 23 1.05 1.82 1.77
C ASN A 23 0.21 2.23 0.55
N CYS A 24 -0.62 3.25 0.69
CA CYS A 24 -1.37 3.81 -0.44
C CYS A 24 -0.50 4.55 -1.44
N GLY A 25 0.69 5.00 -1.04
CA GLY A 25 1.65 5.67 -1.93
C GLY A 25 2.20 4.75 -3.02
N ALA A 26 2.00 3.43 -2.90
CA ALA A 26 2.35 2.48 -3.95
C ALA A 26 1.46 2.59 -5.19
N CYS A 27 0.23 3.11 -5.08
CA CYS A 27 -0.58 3.43 -6.24
C CYS A 27 -0.26 4.86 -6.70
N ALA A 28 0.31 4.98 -7.90
CA ALA A 28 0.62 6.24 -8.54
C ALA A 28 -0.38 6.51 -9.68
N THR A 29 -1.37 7.38 -9.44
CA THR A 29 -2.31 7.80 -10.48
C THR A 29 -1.55 8.34 -11.70
N PHE A 30 -2.04 8.05 -12.91
CA PHE A 30 -1.40 8.36 -14.20
C PHE A 30 -0.11 7.60 -14.51
N ALA A 31 0.32 6.66 -13.67
CA ALA A 31 1.34 5.71 -14.07
C ALA A 31 0.78 4.76 -15.16
N PRO A 32 1.54 4.46 -16.23
CA PRO A 32 1.10 3.52 -17.25
C PRO A 32 0.97 2.11 -16.67
N CYS A 33 -0.10 1.40 -17.03
CA CYS A 33 -0.39 0.08 -16.51
C CYS A 33 -0.94 -0.86 -17.57
N LYS A 34 -0.69 -2.17 -17.38
CA LYS A 34 -1.36 -3.25 -18.12
C LYS A 34 -2.32 -4.04 -17.23
N ASP A 35 -2.07 -4.01 -15.93
CA ASP A 35 -2.84 -4.65 -14.88
C ASP A 35 -2.60 -3.90 -13.56
N ASP A 36 -3.30 -4.31 -12.51
CA ASP A 36 -3.23 -3.67 -11.20
C ASP A 36 -1.86 -3.77 -10.52
N SER A 37 -1.00 -4.73 -10.91
CA SER A 37 0.34 -4.87 -10.32
C SER A 37 1.21 -3.64 -10.61
N ALA A 38 1.02 -3.00 -11.77
CA ALA A 38 1.68 -1.75 -12.12
C ALA A 38 1.16 -0.56 -11.29
N CYS A 39 -0.03 -0.67 -10.68
CA CYS A 39 -0.62 0.34 -9.79
C CYS A 39 -0.36 0.02 -8.31
N GLY A 40 0.80 -0.58 -8.02
CA GLY A 40 1.16 -1.03 -6.68
C GLY A 40 0.33 -2.21 -6.18
N GLY A 41 -0.43 -2.88 -7.05
CA GLY A 41 -1.31 -4.00 -6.71
C GLY A 41 -2.72 -3.60 -6.30
N LEU A 42 -3.08 -2.31 -6.29
CA LEU A 42 -4.44 -1.88 -5.92
C LEU A 42 -5.46 -2.43 -6.92
N LYS A 43 -6.32 -3.34 -6.46
CA LYS A 43 -7.28 -4.04 -7.32
C LYS A 43 -8.28 -3.07 -7.95
N GLY A 44 -8.44 -3.15 -9.26
CA GLY A 44 -9.33 -2.30 -10.04
C GLY A 44 -8.79 -0.88 -10.27
N ALA A 45 -7.51 -0.62 -9.98
CA ALA A 45 -6.89 0.68 -10.22
C ALA A 45 -6.41 0.84 -11.67
N CYS A 46 -5.98 -0.22 -12.35
CA CYS A 46 -5.55 -0.08 -13.73
C CYS A 46 -6.76 0.12 -14.66
N SER A 47 -6.86 1.30 -15.26
CA SER A 47 -7.92 1.60 -16.22
C SER A 47 -7.53 1.13 -17.62
N MET A 48 -8.17 0.06 -18.08
CA MET A 48 -7.94 -0.50 -19.42
C MET A 48 -8.40 0.44 -20.56
N GLU A 49 -9.18 1.48 -20.25
CA GLU A 49 -9.66 2.44 -21.24
C GLU A 49 -8.58 3.42 -21.69
N ASN A 50 -7.76 3.89 -20.74
CA ASN A 50 -6.69 4.86 -21.01
C ASN A 50 -5.28 4.27 -20.82
N GLY A 51 -5.16 3.07 -20.25
CA GLY A 51 -3.89 2.40 -19.97
C GLY A 51 -3.13 3.00 -18.79
N PHE A 52 -3.82 3.67 -17.87
CA PHE A 52 -3.22 4.34 -16.72
C PHE A 52 -3.86 3.94 -15.39
N CYS A 53 -3.08 4.04 -14.33
CA CYS A 53 -3.58 3.86 -12.96
C CYS A 53 -4.53 4.98 -12.56
N ASP A 54 -5.66 4.61 -12.01
CA ASP A 54 -6.65 5.45 -11.36
C ASP A 54 -6.87 4.91 -9.94
N CYS A 55 -6.14 5.49 -8.98
CA CYS A 55 -6.19 5.05 -7.58
C CYS A 55 -7.54 5.36 -6.92
N GLU A 56 -8.20 6.46 -7.32
CA GLU A 56 -9.55 6.81 -6.84
C GLU A 56 -10.55 5.72 -7.25
N ARG A 57 -10.50 5.28 -8.52
CA ARG A 57 -11.27 4.14 -9.01
C ARG A 57 -10.94 2.84 -8.26
N GLY A 58 -9.67 2.56 -8.03
CA GLY A 58 -9.23 1.38 -7.28
C GLY A 58 -9.81 1.35 -5.86
N PHE A 59 -9.77 2.47 -5.13
CA PHE A 59 -10.35 2.56 -3.79
C PHE A 59 -11.87 2.39 -3.82
N LYS A 60 -12.57 3.04 -4.76
CA LYS A 60 -14.02 2.89 -4.95
C LYS A 60 -14.43 1.45 -5.26
N ALA A 61 -13.68 0.77 -6.13
CA ALA A 61 -13.91 -0.63 -6.47
C ALA A 61 -13.79 -1.59 -5.27
N ASN A 62 -13.10 -1.17 -4.21
CA ASN A 62 -12.91 -1.95 -2.99
C ASN A 62 -13.74 -1.42 -1.79
N GLY A 63 -14.76 -0.59 -2.07
CA GLY A 63 -15.70 -0.11 -1.05
C GLY A 63 -15.21 1.08 -0.23
N ILE A 64 -14.16 1.78 -0.67
CA ILE A 64 -13.71 3.04 -0.06
C ILE A 64 -14.25 4.21 -0.89
N GLU A 65 -15.07 5.06 -0.29
CA GLU A 65 -15.85 6.08 -1.01
C GLU A 65 -15.01 7.08 -1.83
N SER A 66 -13.80 7.39 -1.36
CA SER A 66 -12.88 8.30 -2.02
C SER A 66 -11.43 8.11 -1.55
N ILE A 67 -10.47 8.67 -2.28
CA ILE A 67 -9.08 8.71 -1.84
C ILE A 67 -8.91 9.50 -0.52
N PHE A 68 -9.75 10.51 -0.25
CA PHE A 68 -9.72 11.23 1.02
C PHE A 68 -10.12 10.32 2.19
N THR A 69 -11.13 9.49 2.01
CA THR A 69 -11.51 8.46 2.98
C THR A 69 -10.39 7.44 3.15
N ALA A 70 -9.73 7.04 2.05
CA ALA A 70 -8.57 6.15 2.12
C ALA A 70 -7.44 6.76 2.96
N LEU A 71 -7.13 8.05 2.77
CA LEU A 71 -6.07 8.75 3.50
C LEU A 71 -6.29 8.80 5.02
N THR A 72 -7.54 8.88 5.48
CA THR A 72 -7.86 9.00 6.90
C THR A 72 -8.14 7.66 7.58
N THR A 73 -8.50 6.61 6.82
CA THR A 73 -8.95 5.33 7.40
C THR A 73 -8.08 4.13 7.00
N VAL A 74 -7.36 4.21 5.89
CA VAL A 74 -6.59 3.09 5.32
C VAL A 74 -5.10 3.42 5.30
N CYS A 75 -4.72 4.48 4.58
CA CYS A 75 -3.35 4.83 4.28
C CYS A 75 -2.60 5.20 5.55
N ASN A 76 -1.51 4.49 5.86
CA ASN A 76 -0.74 4.69 7.09
C ASN A 76 -1.54 4.47 8.41
N VAL A 77 -2.78 3.96 8.34
CA VAL A 77 -3.68 3.80 9.50
C VAL A 77 -4.06 2.34 9.72
N LYS A 78 -4.58 1.68 8.68
CA LYS A 78 -5.06 0.29 8.76
C LYS A 78 -3.89 -0.67 8.86
N ASP A 79 -3.97 -1.60 9.82
CA ASP A 79 -3.00 -2.70 9.95
C ASP A 79 -3.00 -3.59 8.72
N CYS A 80 -1.79 -3.94 8.28
CA CYS A 80 -1.55 -4.72 7.10
C CYS A 80 -0.88 -6.05 7.47
N ILE A 81 -1.40 -7.14 6.91
CA ILE A 81 -0.74 -8.44 6.99
C ILE A 81 0.06 -8.62 5.70
N PRO A 82 1.40 -8.68 5.76
CA PRO A 82 2.24 -8.86 4.59
C PRO A 82 1.80 -10.06 3.75
N ASN A 83 1.80 -9.89 2.42
CA ASN A 83 1.51 -10.94 1.44
C ASN A 83 0.11 -11.58 1.54
N LYS A 84 -0.84 -11.00 2.28
CA LYS A 84 -2.23 -11.49 2.37
C LYS A 84 -3.27 -10.56 1.73
N GLY A 85 -2.85 -9.52 1.02
CA GLY A 85 -3.75 -8.61 0.30
C GLY A 85 -4.64 -7.72 1.20
N SER A 86 -4.26 -7.52 2.47
CA SER A 86 -5.04 -6.78 3.49
C SER A 86 -5.38 -5.33 3.12
N CYS A 87 -4.61 -4.75 2.19
CA CYS A 87 -4.75 -3.37 1.71
C CYS A 87 -5.28 -3.32 0.28
N PHE A 88 -6.24 -4.20 -0.05
CA PHE A 88 -6.87 -4.24 -1.37
C PHE A 88 -5.86 -4.54 -2.50
N GLY A 89 -4.83 -5.30 -2.14
CA GLY A 89 -3.70 -5.65 -3.01
C GLY A 89 -2.48 -4.73 -2.90
N LEU A 90 -2.60 -3.55 -2.28
CA LEU A 90 -1.45 -2.69 -1.97
C LEU A 90 -0.47 -3.36 -0.97
N PRO A 91 0.83 -3.02 -1.03
CA PRO A 91 1.81 -3.47 -0.04
C PRO A 91 1.60 -2.79 1.32
N CYS A 92 2.19 -3.40 2.36
CA CYS A 92 2.36 -2.71 3.63
C CYS A 92 3.58 -1.79 3.57
N ASN A 93 3.58 -0.72 4.36
CA ASN A 93 4.78 0.05 4.62
C ASN A 93 5.82 -0.81 5.32
N THR A 94 7.04 -0.74 4.80
CA THR A 94 8.21 -1.43 5.32
C THR A 94 9.21 -0.43 5.89
N GLY A 95 10.02 -0.92 6.82
CA GLY A 95 11.21 -0.25 7.28
C GLY A 95 12.47 -1.02 6.94
N VAL A 96 13.57 -0.50 7.44
CA VAL A 96 14.87 -1.16 7.45
C VAL A 96 15.27 -1.40 8.90
N CYS A 97 15.73 -2.61 9.20
CA CYS A 97 16.28 -2.91 10.51
C CYS A 97 17.60 -2.17 10.71
N ALA A 98 17.70 -1.44 11.81
CA ALA A 98 18.91 -0.78 12.26
C ALA A 98 19.27 -1.25 13.68
N CYS A 99 20.54 -1.56 13.89
CA CYS A 99 21.08 -1.71 15.24
C CYS A 99 21.29 -0.30 15.80
N LEU A 100 20.49 0.06 16.79
CA LEU A 100 20.65 1.29 17.56
C LEU A 100 21.36 0.99 18.88
#